data_AF-X6CEK4-F1
#
_entry.id   AF-X6CEK4-F1
#
_cell.length_a   1.000
_cell.length_b   1.000
_cell.length_c   1.000
_cell.angle_alpha   90.00
_cell.angle_beta   90.00
_cell.angle_gamma   90.00
#
_symmetry.space_group_name_H-M   'P 1'
#
loop_
_entity.id
_entity.type
_entity.pdbx_description
1 polymer ?
#
loop_
_entity_poly.entity_id
_entity_poly.type
_entity_poly.pdbx_seq_one_letter_code
_entity_poly.pdbx_strand_id
1 'polypeptide(L)'
;IRDKNGDETDLFGGSPGICADIAESLGNQTVVLMARHGVVNVGNSVREVVFRAFYLEQEAAALTAGLRIGNVKYLSPGEIKTAGKLVGAQIDRGWNHWS
;
A
#
# COMPACT_ATOMS: atom_id res chain seq x y z
N ILE A 1 5.67 15.25 0.80
CA ILE A 1 6.94 15.87 1.23
C ILE A 1 7.26 17.08 0.35
N ARG A 2 7.73 16.91 -0.90
CA ARG A 2 8.09 18.04 -1.80
C ARG A 2 7.02 19.14 -1.86
N ASP A 3 5.77 18.75 -2.10
CA ASP A 3 4.69 19.72 -2.35
C ASP A 3 4.36 20.60 -1.14
N LYS A 4 4.77 20.20 0.07
CA LYS A 4 4.54 20.92 1.33
C LYS A 4 5.79 21.49 1.97
N ASN A 5 6.96 20.88 1.72
CA ASN A 5 8.22 21.18 2.41
C ASN A 5 9.33 21.66 1.46
N GLY A 6 9.04 21.80 0.16
CA GLY A 6 10.03 22.20 -0.86
C GLY A 6 10.85 21.03 -1.40
N ASP A 7 11.68 21.31 -2.41
CA ASP A 7 12.55 20.33 -3.07
C ASP A 7 13.95 20.20 -2.43
N GLU A 8 14.37 21.14 -1.58
CA GLU A 8 15.55 21.05 -0.72
C GLU A 8 15.28 20.18 0.54
N THR A 9 14.84 18.94 0.34
CA THR A 9 14.62 17.96 1.42
C THR A 9 15.35 16.65 1.12
N ASP A 10 15.61 15.84 2.15
CA ASP A 10 16.21 14.50 2.02
C ASP A 10 15.19 13.41 1.65
N LEU A 11 13.94 13.79 1.38
CA LEU A 11 12.81 12.91 1.09
C LEU A 11 12.44 11.95 2.24
N PHE A 12 13.00 12.13 3.43
CA PHE A 12 12.84 11.23 4.56
C PHE A 12 11.70 11.68 5.49
N GLY A 13 11.01 10.71 6.11
CA GLY A 13 10.04 10.95 7.19
C GLY A 13 10.73 11.22 8.52
N GLY A 14 11.67 12.18 8.57
CA GLY A 14 12.58 12.38 9.71
C GLY A 14 12.05 13.24 10.85
N SER A 15 10.84 13.79 10.75
CA SER A 15 10.27 14.68 11.77
C SER A 15 8.76 14.46 11.96
N PRO A 16 8.21 14.77 13.15
CA PRO A 16 6.77 14.65 13.40
C PRO A 16 5.91 15.47 12.44
N GLY A 17 6.35 16.66 12.02
CA GLY A 17 5.63 17.50 11.06
C GLY A 17 5.52 16.84 9.68
N ILE A 18 6.64 16.30 9.17
CA ILE A 18 6.65 15.57 7.89
C ILE A 18 5.82 14.29 8.00
N CYS A 19 5.93 13.55 9.11
CA CYS A 19 5.14 12.34 9.33
C CYS A 19 3.65 12.62 9.48
N ALA A 20 3.25 13.80 10.00
CA ALA A 20 1.86 14.22 10.01
C ALA A 20 1.32 14.43 8.58
N ASP A 21 2.10 15.01 7.68
CA ASP A 21 1.72 15.12 6.25
C ASP A 21 1.60 13.75 5.57
N ILE A 22 2.46 12.79 5.94
CA ILE A 22 2.38 11.40 5.44
C ILE A 22 1.11 10.73 5.97
N ALA A 23 0.79 10.90 7.24
CA ALA A 23 -0.44 10.38 7.85
C ALA A 23 -1.70 11.02 7.26
N GLU A 24 -1.68 12.31 6.98
CA GLU A 24 -2.77 12.99 6.28
C GLU A 24 -2.96 12.42 4.86
N SER A 25 -1.86 12.20 4.13
CA SER A 25 -1.90 11.61 2.79
C SER A 25 -2.42 10.16 2.79
N LEU A 26 -2.14 9.39 3.86
CA LEU A 26 -2.70 8.05 4.06
C LEU A 26 -4.22 8.10 4.27
N GLY A 27 -4.71 9.07 5.04
CA GLY A 27 -6.12 9.21 5.38
C GLY A 27 -6.71 7.92 5.93
N ASN A 28 -7.80 7.44 5.32
CA ASN A 28 -8.48 6.18 5.69
C ASN A 28 -8.08 4.99 4.79
N GLN A 29 -6.98 5.10 4.03
CA GLN A 29 -6.50 4.03 3.16
C GLN A 29 -5.58 3.06 3.92
N THR A 30 -5.21 1.96 3.27
CA THR A 30 -4.38 0.90 3.85
C THR A 30 -2.91 1.00 3.48
N VAL A 31 -2.58 1.85 2.51
CA VAL A 31 -1.24 2.02 1.93
C VAL A 31 -1.05 3.48 1.54
N VAL A 32 0.15 4.01 1.76
CA VAL A 32 0.58 5.29 1.18
C VAL A 32 1.94 5.14 0.52
N LEU A 33 2.13 5.79 -0.63
CA LEU A 33 3.41 5.86 -1.33
C LEU A 33 4.10 7.19 -1.00
N MET A 34 5.31 7.09 -0.47
CA MET A 34 6.19 8.24 -0.28
C MET A 34 6.98 8.45 -1.57
N ALA A 35 6.60 9.48 -2.34
CA ALA A 35 7.17 9.73 -3.67
C ALA A 35 8.71 9.77 -3.65
N ARG A 36 9.35 8.95 -4.50
CA ARG A 36 10.81 8.76 -4.61
C ARG A 36 11.48 8.25 -3.32
N HIS A 37 10.74 7.58 -2.45
CA HIS A 37 11.24 7.03 -1.21
C HIS A 37 10.83 5.56 -1.04
N GLY A 38 9.54 5.28 -0.86
CA GLY A 38 9.09 3.93 -0.55
C GLY A 38 7.59 3.85 -0.27
N VAL A 39 7.21 2.79 0.44
CA VAL A 39 5.81 2.43 0.72
C VAL A 39 5.59 2.24 2.21
N VAL A 40 4.42 2.62 2.70
CA VAL A 40 3.99 2.37 4.08
C VAL A 40 2.69 1.59 4.05
N ASN A 41 2.64 0.45 4.74
CA ASN A 41 1.45 -0.39 4.90
C ASN A 41 0.93 -0.28 6.34
N VAL A 42 -0.40 -0.24 6.50
CA VAL A 42 -1.07 -0.27 7.81
C VAL A 42 -2.12 -1.37 7.88
N GLY A 43 -2.44 -1.80 9.10
CA GLY A 43 -3.39 -2.86 9.40
C GLY A 43 -3.64 -2.98 10.90
N ASN A 44 -4.63 -3.77 11.29
CA ASN A 44 -5.07 -3.94 12.67
C ASN A 44 -4.24 -4.99 13.43
N SER A 45 -3.28 -5.64 12.77
CA SER A 45 -2.32 -6.56 13.37
C SER A 45 -1.07 -6.70 12.52
N VAL A 46 0.03 -7.19 13.12
CA VAL A 46 1.27 -7.49 12.39
C VAL A 46 1.01 -8.49 11.25
N ARG A 47 0.22 -9.54 11.50
CA ARG A 47 -0.11 -10.55 10.47
C ARG A 47 -0.86 -9.94 9.29
N GLU A 48 -1.82 -9.05 9.55
CA GLU A 48 -2.56 -8.34 8.50
C GLU A 48 -1.63 -7.44 7.66
N VAL A 49 -0.74 -6.68 8.31
CA VAL A 49 0.22 -5.82 7.61
C VAL A 49 1.16 -6.64 6.73
N VAL A 50 1.66 -7.77 7.24
CA VAL A 50 2.53 -8.69 6.46
C VAL A 50 1.78 -9.26 5.26
N PHE A 51 0.54 -9.73 5.46
CA PHE A 51 -0.27 -10.24 4.37
C PHE A 51 -0.54 -9.18 3.29
N ARG A 52 -0.93 -7.97 3.69
CA ARG A 52 -1.16 -6.85 2.77
C ARG A 52 0.11 -6.44 2.03
N ALA A 53 1.24 -6.35 2.71
CA ALA A 53 2.51 -5.99 2.11
C ALA A 53 2.95 -7.00 1.04
N PHE A 54 2.80 -8.30 1.32
CA PHE A 54 3.08 -9.34 0.34
C PHE A 54 2.19 -9.20 -0.91
N TYR A 55 0.87 -9.15 -0.73
CA TYR A 55 -0.03 -9.08 -1.88
C TYR A 55 0.02 -7.74 -2.62
N LEU A 56 0.38 -6.64 -1.96
CA LEU A 56 0.66 -5.37 -2.64
C LEU A 56 1.83 -5.49 -3.63
N GLU A 57 2.91 -6.17 -3.23
CA GLU A 57 4.06 -6.43 -4.11
C GLU A 57 3.65 -7.27 -5.33
N GLN A 58 2.90 -8.36 -5.09
CA GLN A 58 2.41 -9.21 -6.17
C GLN A 58 1.48 -8.44 -7.13
N GLU A 59 0.58 -7.61 -6.60
CA GLU A 59 -0.35 -6.80 -7.39
C GLU A 59 0.39 -5.74 -8.22
N ALA A 60 1.41 -5.09 -7.65
CA ALA A 60 2.24 -4.12 -8.35
C ALA A 60 3.05 -4.79 -9.49
N ALA A 61 3.59 -5.99 -9.25
CA ALA A 61 4.28 -6.76 -10.28
C ALA A 61 3.33 -7.18 -11.42
N ALA A 62 2.14 -7.66 -11.08
CA ALA A 62 1.11 -8.05 -12.05
C ALA A 62 0.67 -6.85 -12.91
N LEU A 63 0.36 -5.71 -12.30
CA LEU A 63 -0.03 -4.51 -13.03
C LEU A 63 1.10 -4.01 -13.93
N THR A 64 2.34 -3.97 -13.42
CA THR A 64 3.51 -3.54 -14.20
C THR A 64 3.71 -4.40 -15.45
N ALA A 65 3.54 -5.72 -15.33
CA ALA A 65 3.59 -6.63 -16.46
C ALA A 65 2.42 -6.41 -17.43
N GLY A 66 1.19 -6.28 -16.92
CA GLY A 66 -0.02 -6.07 -17.70
C GLY A 66 0.03 -4.80 -18.55
N LEU A 67 0.56 -3.70 -18.00
CA LEU A 67 0.72 -2.42 -18.72
C LEU A 67 1.63 -2.52 -19.94
N ARG A 68 2.56 -3.48 -19.97
CA ARG A 68 3.43 -3.73 -21.14
C ARG A 68 2.76 -4.60 -22.20
N ILE A 69 1.71 -5.32 -21.83
CA ILE A 69 0.97 -6.23 -22.72
C ILE A 69 -0.14 -5.47 -23.46
N GLY A 70 -0.85 -4.59 -22.76
CA GLY A 70 -1.91 -3.78 -23.38
C GLY A 70 -2.83 -3.10 -22.37
N ASN A 71 -4.08 -2.89 -22.79
CA ASN A 71 -5.08 -2.22 -21.96
C ASN A 71 -5.54 -3.13 -20.81
N VAL A 72 -5.22 -2.74 -19.58
CA VAL A 72 -5.64 -3.46 -18.37
C VAL A 72 -7.10 -3.15 -18.06
N LYS A 73 -7.89 -4.21 -17.83
CA LYS A 73 -9.25 -4.09 -17.29
C LYS A 73 -9.18 -4.21 -15.76
N TYR A 74 -9.28 -3.08 -15.08
CA TYR A 74 -9.23 -2.99 -13.62
C TYR A 74 -10.51 -3.53 -12.96
N LEU A 75 -10.42 -3.81 -11.65
CA LEU A 75 -11.60 -4.08 -10.82
C LEU A 75 -12.50 -2.85 -10.79
N SER A 76 -13.81 -3.10 -10.85
CA SER A 76 -14.84 -2.09 -10.61
C SER A 76 -14.94 -1.72 -9.12
N PRO A 77 -15.50 -0.54 -8.79
CA PRO A 77 -15.72 -0.15 -7.39
C PRO A 77 -16.55 -1.17 -6.59
N GLY A 78 -17.51 -1.83 -7.23
CA GLY A 78 -18.33 -2.87 -6.61
C GLY A 78 -17.53 -4.14 -6.27
N GLU A 79 -16.64 -4.55 -7.17
CA GLU A 79 -15.74 -5.68 -6.95
C GLU A 79 -14.74 -5.38 -5.82
N ILE A 80 -14.14 -4.18 -5.79
CA ILE A 80 -13.21 -3.76 -4.72
C ILE A 80 -13.89 -3.84 -3.34
N LYS A 81 -15.08 -3.24 -3.21
CA LYS A 81 -15.84 -3.22 -1.94
C LYS A 81 -16.21 -4.62 -1.45
N THR A 82 -16.48 -5.54 -2.37
CA THR A 82 -16.99 -6.88 -2.02
C THR A 82 -15.85 -7.85 -1.78
N ALA A 83 -14.88 -7.92 -2.69
CA ALA A 83 -13.71 -8.79 -2.57
C ALA A 83 -12.81 -8.39 -1.39
N GLY A 84 -12.66 -7.09 -1.13
CA GLY A 84 -11.86 -6.58 -0.02
C GLY A 84 -12.34 -7.02 1.37
N LYS A 85 -13.58 -7.51 1.50
CA LYS A 85 -14.14 -8.03 2.76
C LYS A 85 -13.83 -9.50 3.01
N LEU A 86 -13.34 -10.24 2.01
CA LEU A 86 -13.09 -11.67 2.12
C LEU A 86 -11.78 -11.99 2.86
N VAL A 87 -10.93 -10.99 3.08
CA VAL A 87 -9.61 -11.10 3.69
C VAL A 87 -9.73 -11.27 5.22
N GLY A 88 -10.16 -12.46 5.64
CA GLY A 88 -10.20 -12.90 7.05
C GLY A 88 -9.23 -14.05 7.29
N ALA A 89 -9.73 -15.29 7.26
CA ALA A 89 -8.93 -16.51 7.45
C ALA A 89 -7.74 -16.67 6.47
N GLN A 90 -7.72 -15.91 5.37
CA GLN A 90 -6.59 -15.85 4.44
C GLN A 90 -5.32 -15.30 5.09
N ILE A 91 -5.45 -14.37 6.04
CA ILE A 91 -4.31 -13.76 6.75
C ILE A 91 -3.52 -14.83 7.49
N ASP A 92 -4.18 -15.62 8.32
CA ASP A 92 -3.51 -16.68 9.09
C ASP A 92 -2.98 -17.80 8.19
N ARG A 93 -3.69 -18.12 7.10
CA ARG A 93 -3.19 -19.08 6.11
C ARG A 93 -1.88 -18.62 5.47
N GLY A 94 -1.80 -17.35 5.06
CA GLY A 94 -0.58 -16.78 4.51
C GLY A 94 0.55 -16.76 5.54
N TRP A 95 0.26 -16.28 6.76
CA TRP A 95 1.21 -16.28 7.87
C TRP A 95 1.82 -17.66 8.12
N ASN A 96 0.97 -18.69 8.24
CA ASN A 96 1.39 -20.07 8.49
C ASN A 96 2.15 -20.68 7.30
N HIS A 97 1.97 -20.16 6.09
CA HIS A 97 2.71 -20.63 4.92
C HIS A 97 4.13 -20.04 4.85
N TRP A 98 4.32 -18.80 5.27
CA TRP A 98 5.63 -18.11 5.26
C TRP A 98 6.48 -18.34 6.51
N SER A 99 5.93 -18.98 7.55
CA SER A 99 6.62 -19.34 8.79
C SER A 99 7.13 -20.76 8.76
#